data_AF-Q13NG3-F1
#
_entry.id   AF-Q13NG3-F1
#
_cell.length_a   1.000
_cell.length_b   1.000
_cell.length_c   1.000
_cell.angle_alpha   90.00
_cell.angle_beta   90.00
_cell.angle_gamma   90.00
#
_symmetry.space_group_name_H-M   'P 1'
#
loop_
_entity.id
_entity.type
_entity.pdbx_description
1 polymer ?
#
loop_
_entity_poly.entity_id
_entity_poly.type
_entity_poly.pdbx_seq_one_letter_code
_entity_poly.pdbx_strand_id
1 'polypeptide(L)'
;MSSNFSTVDLGNVTLCAADSINPAFAARALETSAARCNFADAILFTHEAVPTSVRTVLIPRLRSKEDYSAFMVKHLLGHVTTPWVLVVQWDGYVLDPAAWSETFFDYDYIGAYWPFHRDGMNVGNGGFSLRSTKLLQALADERFALLPGVNEDDLICRVYRPLLETGYGIRFAPAAAAARFAYEHVPPDRPTFGFHAAFNMWRHVDDATLMEKVRALDLRTYSSNEVLMLLTTYCDQRKFDCMKVMYERYRHLWSAQEIVHNMMMTGVAGETALRYVEMCESLLKNAFEGLGK
;
A
#
# COMPACT_ATOMS: atom_id res chain seq x y z
N MET A 1 -3.12 21.04 -24.54
CA MET A 1 -2.01 21.84 -24.00
C MET A 1 -1.23 20.93 -23.10
N SER A 2 -0.06 20.48 -23.54
CA SER A 2 0.86 19.64 -22.75
C SER A 2 1.49 20.53 -21.68
N SER A 3 0.97 20.48 -20.46
CA SER A 3 1.67 21.03 -19.30
C SER A 3 2.94 20.22 -19.11
N ASN A 4 4.10 20.83 -19.41
CA ASN A 4 5.40 20.35 -18.95
C ASN A 4 5.40 20.43 -17.42
N PHE A 5 4.89 19.39 -16.76
CA PHE A 5 5.19 19.18 -15.35
C PHE A 5 6.67 18.84 -15.28
N SER A 6 7.44 19.66 -14.57
CA SER A 6 8.83 19.34 -14.25
C SER A 6 8.82 18.05 -13.43
N THR A 7 9.32 16.96 -14.01
CA THR A 7 9.58 15.71 -13.29
C THR A 7 10.57 15.98 -12.16
N VAL A 8 10.26 15.53 -10.94
CA VAL A 8 11.21 15.63 -9.82
C VAL A 8 12.40 14.71 -10.09
N ASP A 9 13.60 15.24 -9.90
CA ASP A 9 14.83 14.47 -10.01
C ASP A 9 15.11 13.75 -8.69
N LEU A 10 15.06 12.42 -8.74
CA LEU A 10 15.32 11.51 -7.63
C LEU A 10 16.45 10.54 -8.02
N GLY A 11 17.46 11.04 -8.74
CA GLY A 11 18.65 10.28 -9.17
C GLY A 11 19.52 9.73 -8.03
N ASN A 12 19.17 10.02 -6.78
CA ASN A 12 19.74 9.46 -5.55
C ASN A 12 18.78 8.48 -4.84
N VAL A 13 17.69 8.07 -5.49
CA VAL A 13 16.67 7.15 -4.95
C VAL A 13 16.50 5.94 -5.87
N THR A 14 16.51 4.75 -5.28
CA THR A 14 16.03 3.53 -5.93
C THR A 14 14.54 3.39 -5.64
N LEU A 15 13.71 3.23 -6.65
CA LEU A 15 12.31 2.86 -6.48
C LEU A 15 12.19 1.32 -6.46
N CYS A 16 11.44 0.74 -5.52
CA CYS A 16 11.24 -0.72 -5.54
C CYS A 16 9.91 -1.20 -4.98
N ALA A 17 9.51 -2.40 -5.41
CA ALA A 17 8.39 -3.16 -4.86
C ALA A 17 8.79 -4.64 -4.76
N ALA A 18 8.30 -5.32 -3.72
CA ALA A 18 8.45 -6.77 -3.57
C ALA A 18 7.06 -7.42 -3.52
N ASP A 19 6.76 -8.32 -4.45
CA ASP A 19 5.44 -8.94 -4.54
C ASP A 19 5.49 -10.37 -5.11
N SER A 20 4.75 -11.28 -4.48
CA SER A 20 4.60 -12.69 -4.91
C SER A 20 3.14 -13.14 -5.00
N ILE A 21 2.19 -12.22 -4.89
CA ILE A 21 0.74 -12.44 -4.95
C ILE A 21 0.17 -11.77 -6.20
N ASN A 22 0.52 -10.50 -6.45
CA ASN A 22 0.06 -9.68 -7.56
C ASN A 22 1.22 -8.95 -8.27
N PRO A 23 2.26 -9.65 -8.77
CA PRO A 23 3.46 -9.00 -9.25
C PRO A 23 3.22 -8.09 -10.48
N ALA A 24 2.21 -8.37 -11.30
CA ALA A 24 1.77 -7.47 -12.36
C ALA A 24 1.21 -6.13 -11.84
N PHE A 25 0.51 -6.11 -10.71
CA PHE A 25 0.02 -4.87 -10.12
C PHE A 25 1.13 -4.09 -9.41
N ALA A 26 2.08 -4.79 -8.77
CA ALA A 26 3.30 -4.16 -8.24
C ALA A 26 4.16 -3.54 -9.36
N ALA A 27 4.35 -4.25 -10.48
CA ALA A 27 5.02 -3.72 -11.67
C ALA A 27 4.36 -2.42 -12.16
N ARG A 28 3.02 -2.42 -12.28
CA ARG A 28 2.25 -1.24 -12.66
C ARG A 28 2.48 -0.07 -11.70
N ALA A 29 2.50 -0.30 -10.40
CA ALA A 29 2.75 0.75 -9.40
C ALA A 29 4.15 1.38 -9.57
N LEU A 30 5.15 0.54 -9.88
CA LEU A 30 6.50 1.00 -10.19
C LEU A 30 6.55 1.84 -11.46
N GLU A 31 5.97 1.36 -12.56
CA GLU A 31 5.89 2.11 -13.83
C GLU A 31 5.13 3.43 -13.67
N THR A 32 4.05 3.41 -12.89
CA THR A 32 3.25 4.60 -12.58
C THR A 32 4.11 5.65 -11.86
N SER A 33 4.95 5.21 -10.92
CA SER A 33 5.85 6.10 -10.18
C SER A 33 7.03 6.57 -11.05
N ALA A 34 7.66 5.67 -11.79
CA ALA A 34 8.80 5.97 -12.68
C ALA A 34 8.43 6.88 -13.85
N ALA A 35 7.16 6.89 -14.30
CA ALA A 35 6.68 7.83 -15.31
C ALA A 35 6.56 9.28 -14.80
N ARG A 36 6.64 9.50 -13.48
CA ARG A 36 6.39 10.79 -12.81
C ARG A 36 7.65 11.43 -12.20
N CYS A 37 8.66 10.63 -11.89
CA CYS A 37 9.92 11.07 -11.28
C CYS A 37 11.11 10.38 -11.95
N ASN A 38 12.27 11.06 -11.96
CA ASN A 38 13.52 10.50 -12.49
C ASN A 38 14.27 9.74 -11.38
N PHE A 39 14.04 8.44 -11.25
CA PHE A 39 14.75 7.60 -10.26
C PHE A 39 16.08 7.09 -10.81
N ALA A 40 17.03 6.78 -9.92
CA ALA A 40 18.30 6.16 -10.30
C ALA A 40 18.12 4.73 -10.85
N ASP A 41 17.17 4.00 -10.26
CA ASP A 41 16.79 2.64 -10.63
C ASP A 41 15.33 2.38 -10.21
N ALA A 42 14.67 1.44 -10.86
CA ALA A 42 13.33 0.97 -10.53
C ALA A 42 13.30 -0.55 -10.57
N ILE A 43 13.02 -1.19 -9.43
CA ILE A 43 13.22 -2.63 -9.24
C ILE A 43 11.94 -3.32 -8.78
N LEU A 44 11.51 -4.32 -9.53
CA LEU A 44 10.53 -5.31 -9.10
C LEU A 44 11.24 -6.55 -8.54
N PHE A 45 11.01 -6.85 -7.26
CA PHE A 45 11.40 -8.11 -6.65
C PHE A 45 10.23 -9.09 -6.67
N THR A 46 10.36 -10.18 -7.42
CA THR A 46 9.30 -11.19 -7.51
C THR A 46 9.87 -12.57 -7.84
N HIS A 47 9.05 -13.60 -7.81
CA HIS A 47 9.46 -14.99 -8.06
C HIS A 47 9.18 -15.46 -9.48
N GLU A 48 8.58 -14.62 -10.32
CA GLU A 48 8.21 -14.96 -11.69
C GLU A 48 8.47 -13.80 -12.65
N ALA A 49 8.64 -14.11 -13.93
CA ALA A 49 8.77 -13.08 -14.95
C ALA A 49 7.41 -12.41 -15.19
N VAL A 50 7.39 -11.09 -15.16
CA VAL A 50 6.22 -10.27 -15.44
C VAL A 50 6.57 -9.27 -16.55
N PRO A 51 5.70 -9.02 -17.54
CA PRO A 51 5.92 -7.97 -18.51
C PRO A 51 5.95 -6.60 -17.83
N THR A 52 7.09 -5.92 -17.86
CA THR A 52 7.25 -4.58 -17.31
C THR A 52 8.46 -3.87 -17.91
N SER A 53 8.46 -2.53 -17.91
CA SER A 53 9.61 -1.72 -18.31
C SER A 53 10.66 -1.53 -17.21
N VAL A 54 10.34 -1.86 -15.94
CA VAL A 54 11.27 -1.72 -14.81
C VAL A 54 12.17 -2.96 -14.68
N ARG A 55 13.29 -2.82 -13.98
CA ARG A 55 14.23 -3.93 -13.78
C ARG A 55 13.59 -4.99 -12.90
N THR A 56 13.61 -6.24 -13.33
CA THR A 56 13.13 -7.37 -12.51
C THR A 56 14.30 -8.11 -11.87
N VAL A 57 14.20 -8.37 -10.57
CA VAL A 57 15.12 -9.24 -9.82
C VAL A 57 14.32 -10.43 -9.31
N LEU A 58 14.71 -11.62 -9.74
CA LEU A 58 14.08 -12.84 -9.26
C LEU A 58 14.55 -13.16 -7.84
N ILE A 59 13.59 -13.28 -6.93
CA ILE A 59 13.76 -13.68 -5.53
C ILE A 59 12.94 -14.95 -5.26
N PRO A 60 13.25 -15.70 -4.18
CA PRO A 60 12.35 -16.77 -3.74
C PRO A 60 10.93 -16.24 -3.53
N ARG A 61 9.93 -17.07 -3.85
CA ARG A 61 8.51 -16.74 -3.63
C ARG A 61 8.28 -16.39 -2.18
N LEU A 62 7.78 -15.18 -1.92
CA LEU A 62 7.31 -14.74 -0.61
C LEU A 62 5.96 -15.42 -0.32
N ARG A 63 5.92 -16.31 0.66
CA ARG A 63 4.75 -17.14 0.98
C ARG A 63 3.93 -16.59 2.15
N SER A 64 4.50 -15.68 2.93
CA SER A 64 3.84 -15.06 4.07
C SER A 64 4.26 -13.60 4.27
N LYS A 65 3.62 -12.93 5.24
CA LYS A 65 4.03 -11.59 5.68
C LYS A 65 5.41 -11.62 6.33
N GLU A 66 5.75 -12.71 7.02
CA GLU A 66 7.07 -12.90 7.62
C GLU A 66 8.16 -13.01 6.55
N ASP A 67 7.91 -13.72 5.44
CA ASP A 67 8.84 -13.74 4.30
C ASP A 67 9.04 -12.35 3.71
N TYR A 68 7.96 -11.59 3.54
CA TYR A 68 8.03 -10.19 3.09
C TYR A 68 8.85 -9.34 4.08
N SER A 69 8.55 -9.42 5.38
CA SER A 69 9.28 -8.69 6.40
C SER A 69 10.77 -9.07 6.44
N ALA A 70 11.09 -10.35 6.29
CA ALA A 70 12.46 -10.83 6.20
C ALA A 70 13.19 -10.22 5.00
N PHE A 71 12.54 -10.20 3.84
CA PHE A 71 13.10 -9.59 2.64
C PHE A 71 13.38 -8.10 2.86
N MET A 72 12.40 -7.34 3.35
CA MET A 72 12.52 -5.90 3.55
C MET A 72 13.57 -5.51 4.60
N VAL A 73 13.66 -6.27 5.70
CA VAL A 73 14.56 -5.95 6.83
C VAL A 73 15.98 -6.47 6.60
N LYS A 74 16.14 -7.66 5.98
CA LYS A 74 17.44 -8.37 5.94
C LYS A 74 18.05 -8.50 4.55
N HIS A 75 17.26 -8.42 3.48
CA HIS A 75 17.74 -8.71 2.12
C HIS A 75 17.73 -7.49 1.19
N LEU A 76 16.85 -6.51 1.43
CA LEU A 76 16.74 -5.32 0.58
C LEU A 76 18.05 -4.56 0.42
N LEU A 77 18.86 -4.44 1.48
CA LEU A 77 20.16 -3.75 1.46
C LEU A 77 21.07 -4.26 0.35
N GLY A 78 21.06 -5.57 0.06
CA GLY A 78 21.91 -6.19 -0.96
C GLY A 78 21.55 -5.79 -2.41
N HIS A 79 20.43 -5.10 -2.61
CA HIS A 79 19.91 -4.74 -3.93
C HIS A 79 19.83 -3.23 -4.17
N VAL A 80 20.09 -2.40 -3.16
CA VAL A 80 19.99 -0.94 -3.23
C VAL A 80 21.40 -0.34 -3.21
N THR A 81 21.74 0.44 -4.24
CA THR A 81 23.04 1.12 -4.35
C THR A 81 22.96 2.64 -4.13
N THR A 82 21.75 3.17 -3.97
CA THR A 82 21.50 4.60 -3.76
C THR A 82 21.48 4.95 -2.26
N PRO A 83 21.63 6.24 -1.89
CA PRO A 83 21.47 6.66 -0.49
C PRO A 83 20.07 6.43 0.09
N TRP A 84 19.06 6.39 -0.77
CA TRP A 84 17.65 6.22 -0.40
C TRP A 84 16.96 5.16 -1.26
N VAL A 85 15.96 4.50 -0.68
CA VAL A 85 15.02 3.64 -1.40
C VAL A 85 13.59 4.09 -1.12
N LEU A 86 12.78 4.24 -2.17
CA LEU A 86 11.35 4.43 -2.08
C LEU A 86 10.67 3.07 -2.32
N VAL A 87 10.10 2.52 -1.26
CA VAL A 87 9.30 1.30 -1.29
C VAL A 87 7.87 1.65 -1.66
N VAL A 88 7.33 0.92 -2.63
CA VAL A 88 5.93 0.98 -3.04
C VAL A 88 5.34 -0.43 -3.05
N GLN A 89 4.03 -0.53 -2.85
CA GLN A 89 3.26 -1.77 -3.01
C GLN A 89 2.27 -1.65 -4.19
N TRP A 90 1.59 -2.74 -4.53
CA TRP A 90 0.70 -2.78 -5.70
C TRP A 90 -0.44 -1.73 -5.66
N ASP A 91 -0.80 -1.29 -4.45
CA ASP A 91 -1.86 -0.34 -4.11
C ASP A 91 -1.35 0.95 -3.44
N GLY A 92 -0.05 1.24 -3.54
CA GLY A 92 0.52 2.52 -3.14
C GLY A 92 1.58 2.99 -4.15
N TYR A 93 1.50 4.22 -4.63
CA TYR A 93 2.43 4.75 -5.64
C TYR A 93 2.46 6.29 -5.63
N VAL A 94 3.41 6.87 -6.37
CA VAL A 94 3.56 8.33 -6.51
C VAL A 94 2.32 8.92 -7.17
N LEU A 95 1.76 9.96 -6.54
CA LEU A 95 0.60 10.71 -7.02
C LEU A 95 1.03 12.02 -7.67
N ASP A 96 1.60 12.91 -6.86
CA ASP A 96 1.94 14.27 -7.23
C ASP A 96 3.43 14.54 -6.97
N PRO A 97 4.28 14.54 -8.03
CA PRO A 97 5.68 14.89 -7.90
C PRO A 97 5.90 16.28 -7.28
N ALA A 98 5.01 17.25 -7.50
CA ALA A 98 5.18 18.60 -6.95
C ALA A 98 5.05 18.64 -5.42
N ALA A 99 4.50 17.59 -4.79
CA ALA A 99 4.45 17.46 -3.34
C ALA A 99 5.77 16.92 -2.73
N TRP A 100 6.75 16.55 -3.56
CA TRP A 100 8.09 16.21 -3.09
C TRP A 100 8.75 17.39 -2.35
N SER A 101 9.51 17.08 -1.30
CA SER A 101 10.23 18.05 -0.49
C SER A 101 11.62 17.49 -0.20
N GLU A 102 12.68 18.24 -0.52
CA GLU A 102 14.07 17.83 -0.24
C GLU A 102 14.30 17.50 1.25
N THR A 103 13.55 18.15 2.14
CA THR A 103 13.55 17.87 3.58
C THR A 103 13.13 16.43 3.93
N PHE A 104 12.54 15.66 3.02
CA PHE A 104 12.26 14.25 3.26
C PHE A 104 13.55 13.45 3.43
N PHE A 105 14.65 13.88 2.81
CA PHE A 105 15.98 13.29 3.00
C PHE A 105 16.61 13.60 4.37
N ASP A 106 15.98 14.42 5.22
CA ASP A 106 16.45 14.64 6.59
C ASP A 106 16.12 13.46 7.54
N TYR A 107 15.33 12.48 7.06
CA TYR A 107 14.78 11.39 7.87
C TYR A 107 15.10 10.03 7.26
N ASP A 108 15.71 9.15 8.04
CA ASP A 108 16.05 7.78 7.67
C ASP A 108 14.83 6.88 7.41
N TYR A 109 13.64 7.26 7.90
CA TYR A 109 12.36 6.62 7.57
C TYR A 109 11.23 7.64 7.52
N ILE A 110 10.43 7.59 6.45
CA ILE A 110 9.15 8.28 6.34
C ILE A 110 8.14 7.40 5.60
N GLY A 111 6.94 7.27 6.17
CA GLY A 111 5.79 6.60 5.58
C GLY A 111 4.51 7.34 5.97
N ALA A 112 3.35 6.80 5.61
CA ALA A 112 2.08 7.39 6.05
C ALA A 112 1.92 7.38 7.58
N TYR A 113 1.21 8.39 8.07
CA TYR A 113 0.88 8.56 9.49
C TYR A 113 -0.20 7.58 9.97
N TRP A 114 -0.02 7.02 11.17
CA TRP A 114 -0.94 6.11 11.84
C TRP A 114 -1.76 6.83 12.93
N PRO A 115 -3.06 7.13 12.70
CA PRO A 115 -3.87 7.88 13.66
C PRO A 115 -4.19 7.13 14.95
N PHE A 116 -3.98 5.83 14.98
CA PHE A 116 -4.28 4.95 16.10
C PHE A 116 -3.12 4.82 17.12
N HIS A 117 -1.95 5.40 16.84
CA HIS A 117 -0.83 5.45 17.79
C HIS A 117 -0.65 6.86 18.38
N ARG A 118 -0.59 6.93 19.72
CA ARG A 118 -0.57 8.18 20.51
C ARG A 118 0.70 8.37 21.33
N ASP A 119 1.64 7.45 21.23
CA ASP A 119 2.91 7.39 21.94
C ASP A 119 4.04 8.19 21.25
N GLY A 120 3.74 8.89 20.15
CA GLY A 120 4.71 9.61 19.33
C GLY A 120 5.43 8.75 18.28
N MET A 121 5.19 7.43 18.28
CA MET A 121 5.73 6.48 17.30
C MET A 121 4.66 6.12 16.26
N ASN A 122 4.11 7.14 15.62
CA ASN A 122 2.92 7.07 14.77
C ASN A 122 3.17 7.39 13.29
N VAL A 123 4.42 7.24 12.84
CA VAL A 123 4.81 7.33 11.44
C VAL A 123 5.52 6.04 11.11
N GLY A 124 4.98 5.28 10.17
CA GLY A 124 5.58 3.98 9.89
C GLY A 124 5.05 3.17 8.73
N ASN A 125 3.91 3.48 8.10
CA ASN A 125 3.36 2.62 7.04
C ASN A 125 4.43 2.19 6.02
N GLY A 126 4.60 0.88 5.85
CA GLY A 126 5.65 0.31 5.00
C GLY A 126 5.34 0.30 3.50
N GLY A 127 4.06 0.33 3.13
CA GLY A 127 3.59 0.11 1.75
C GLY A 127 3.74 1.32 0.82
N PHE A 128 3.98 2.50 1.35
CA PHE A 128 4.59 3.62 0.63
C PHE A 128 5.56 4.35 1.57
N SER A 129 6.85 4.02 1.49
CA SER A 129 7.85 4.50 2.46
C SER A 129 9.21 4.82 1.83
N LEU A 130 9.82 5.93 2.23
CA LEU A 130 11.21 6.26 1.91
C LEU A 130 12.10 5.83 3.08
N ARG A 131 13.18 5.09 2.77
CA ARG A 131 14.10 4.50 3.75
C ARG A 131 15.53 4.83 3.36
N SER A 132 16.38 5.20 4.31
CA SER A 132 17.80 5.43 4.03
C SER A 132 18.57 4.12 3.98
N THR A 133 19.66 4.11 3.21
CA THR A 133 20.62 3.00 3.24
C THR A 133 21.29 2.88 4.61
N LYS A 134 21.44 3.98 5.36
CA LYS A 134 21.89 3.96 6.76
C LYS A 134 20.95 3.13 7.65
N LEU A 135 19.63 3.28 7.50
CA LEU A 135 18.66 2.45 8.21
C LEU A 135 18.77 0.99 7.79
N LEU A 136 18.84 0.70 6.49
CA LEU A 136 18.97 -0.68 6.01
C LEU A 136 20.25 -1.36 6.53
N GLN A 137 21.35 -0.62 6.61
CA GLN A 137 22.60 -1.08 7.23
C GLN A 137 22.46 -1.36 8.72
N ALA A 138 21.77 -0.49 9.47
CA ALA A 138 21.48 -0.73 10.89
C ALA A 138 20.65 -2.01 11.07
N LEU A 139 19.60 -2.19 10.28
CA LEU A 139 18.70 -3.35 10.34
C LEU A 139 19.37 -4.67 10.00
N ALA A 140 20.54 -4.68 9.35
CA ALA A 140 21.33 -5.88 9.13
C ALA A 140 21.90 -6.49 10.42
N ASP A 141 22.03 -5.70 11.49
CA ASP A 141 22.49 -6.19 12.80
C ASP A 141 21.55 -7.28 13.36
N GLU A 142 22.15 -8.32 13.96
CA GLU A 142 21.43 -9.48 14.49
C GLU A 142 20.46 -9.12 15.64
N ARG A 143 20.69 -7.99 16.32
CA ARG A 143 19.80 -7.47 17.37
C ARG A 143 18.40 -7.14 16.86
N PHE A 144 18.26 -6.85 15.57
CA PHE A 144 16.97 -6.58 14.93
C PHE A 144 16.39 -7.89 14.38
N ALA A 145 16.00 -8.78 15.28
CA ALA A 145 15.40 -10.05 14.93
C ALA A 145 14.00 -9.87 14.32
N LEU A 146 13.59 -10.79 13.46
CA LEU A 146 12.20 -10.86 13.01
C LEU A 146 11.35 -11.47 14.12
N LEU A 147 10.26 -10.80 14.50
CA LEU A 147 9.32 -11.31 15.50
C LEU A 147 8.11 -11.93 14.81
N PRO A 148 7.73 -13.18 15.13
CA PRO A 148 6.56 -13.82 14.54
C PRO A 148 5.29 -12.98 14.70
N GLY A 149 4.52 -12.83 13.61
CA GLY A 149 3.26 -12.08 13.61
C GLY A 149 3.39 -10.55 13.67
N VAL A 150 4.60 -9.99 13.60
CA VAL A 150 4.84 -8.55 13.54
C VAL A 150 5.32 -8.16 12.14
N ASN A 151 4.65 -7.18 11.52
CA ASN A 151 5.05 -6.65 10.22
C ASN A 151 6.37 -5.87 10.34
N GLU A 152 7.10 -5.76 9.23
CA GLU A 152 8.38 -5.04 9.20
C GLU A 152 8.26 -3.57 9.63
N ASP A 153 7.17 -2.90 9.29
CA ASP A 153 7.00 -1.48 9.59
C ASP A 153 6.72 -1.26 11.07
N ASP A 154 5.90 -2.11 11.69
CA ASP A 154 5.77 -2.15 13.16
C ASP A 154 7.11 -2.49 13.84
N LEU A 155 7.89 -3.43 13.30
CA LEU A 155 9.21 -3.76 13.84
C LEU A 155 10.15 -2.55 13.80
N ILE A 156 10.29 -1.90 12.64
CA ILE A 156 11.21 -0.79 12.43
C ILE A 156 10.74 0.45 13.20
N CYS A 157 9.47 0.84 13.01
CA CYS A 157 8.98 2.16 13.42
C CYS A 157 8.43 2.19 14.85
N ARG A 158 8.25 1.03 15.50
CA ARG A 158 7.73 0.97 16.87
C ARG A 158 8.58 0.11 17.78
N VAL A 159 8.71 -1.18 17.48
CA VAL A 159 9.42 -2.13 18.37
C VAL A 159 10.89 -1.73 18.54
N TYR A 160 11.58 -1.48 17.43
CA TYR A 160 13.01 -1.17 17.42
C TYR A 160 13.35 0.31 17.34
N ARG A 161 12.35 1.17 17.15
CA ARG A 161 12.56 2.62 17.03
C ARG A 161 13.42 3.23 18.14
N PRO A 162 13.17 2.96 19.45
CA PRO A 162 14.01 3.52 20.50
C PRO A 162 15.49 3.14 20.39
N LEU A 163 15.77 1.88 20.01
CA LEU A 163 17.15 1.40 19.84
C LEU A 163 17.78 1.95 18.55
N LEU A 164 17.01 2.07 17.47
CA LEU A 164 17.46 2.67 16.20
C LEU A 164 17.82 4.15 16.39
N GLU A 165 16.98 4.91 17.11
CA GLU A 165 17.22 6.33 17.41
C GLU A 165 18.45 6.50 18.32
N THR A 166 18.53 5.77 19.43
CA THR A 166 19.60 5.95 20.43
C THR A 166 20.92 5.29 20.05
N GLY A 167 20.88 4.10 19.46
CA GLY A 167 22.06 3.28 19.17
C GLY A 167 22.66 3.52 17.79
N TYR A 168 21.86 3.97 16.82
CA TYR A 168 22.27 4.12 15.42
C TYR A 168 22.02 5.53 14.86
N GLY A 169 21.44 6.42 15.67
CA GLY A 169 21.12 7.79 15.27
C GLY A 169 20.11 7.86 14.14
N ILE A 170 19.25 6.85 13.97
CA ILE A 170 18.21 6.81 12.95
C ILE A 170 17.19 7.91 13.23
N ARG A 171 16.81 8.67 12.21
CA ARG A 171 15.82 9.75 12.33
C ARG A 171 14.51 9.35 11.66
N PHE A 172 13.46 9.14 12.44
CA PHE A 172 12.11 8.95 11.91
C PHE A 172 11.45 10.31 11.65
N ALA A 173 10.70 10.42 10.56
CA ALA A 173 9.96 11.65 10.26
C ALA A 173 8.88 11.94 11.31
N PRO A 174 8.66 13.21 11.68
CA PRO A 174 7.52 13.60 12.50
C PRO A 174 6.22 13.53 11.68
N ALA A 175 5.08 13.42 12.37
CA ALA A 175 3.76 13.33 11.75
C ALA A 175 3.47 14.45 10.73
N ALA A 176 3.93 15.67 10.98
CA ALA A 176 3.75 16.80 10.06
C ALA A 176 4.48 16.63 8.72
N ALA A 177 5.67 16.01 8.73
CA ALA A 177 6.38 15.68 7.50
C ALA A 177 5.70 14.49 6.79
N ALA A 178 5.33 13.46 7.54
CA ALA A 178 4.62 12.29 7.03
C ALA A 178 3.30 12.66 6.32
N ALA A 179 2.51 13.57 6.90
CA ALA A 179 1.25 14.04 6.32
C ALA A 179 1.41 14.78 4.97
N ARG A 180 2.61 15.31 4.66
CA ARG A 180 2.94 15.86 3.34
C ARG A 180 3.48 14.81 2.38
N PHE A 181 4.14 13.78 2.91
CA PHE A 181 4.73 12.71 2.13
C PHE A 181 3.67 11.75 1.60
N ALA A 182 2.88 11.13 2.48
CA ALA A 182 1.87 10.17 2.07
C ALA A 182 0.71 10.06 3.07
N TYR A 183 -0.41 9.53 2.58
CA TYR A 183 -1.57 9.23 3.40
C TYR A 183 -2.08 7.80 3.20
N GLU A 184 -2.81 7.33 4.21
CA GLU A 184 -3.48 6.03 4.21
C GLU A 184 -4.82 6.15 4.94
N HIS A 185 -4.80 6.23 6.28
CA HIS A 185 -6.03 6.25 7.08
C HIS A 185 -6.61 7.64 7.33
N VAL A 186 -5.81 8.69 7.17
CA VAL A 186 -6.25 10.08 7.35
C VAL A 186 -6.33 10.73 5.98
N PRO A 187 -7.51 11.18 5.52
CA PRO A 187 -7.62 11.94 4.27
C PRO A 187 -6.71 13.17 4.29
N PRO A 188 -5.97 13.45 3.21
CA PRO A 188 -5.04 14.56 3.20
C PRO A 188 -5.79 15.89 3.02
N ASP A 189 -5.28 16.97 3.63
CA ASP A 189 -5.80 18.33 3.51
C ASP A 189 -5.23 19.09 2.29
N ARG A 190 -4.20 18.52 1.66
CA ARG A 190 -3.43 19.07 0.54
C ARG A 190 -2.85 17.93 -0.32
N PRO A 191 -2.30 18.20 -1.52
CA PRO A 191 -1.60 17.19 -2.29
C PRO A 191 -0.45 16.54 -1.51
N THR A 192 -0.28 15.23 -1.69
CA THR A 192 0.78 14.42 -1.07
C THR A 192 1.60 13.74 -2.16
N PHE A 193 2.85 13.40 -1.84
CA PHE A 193 3.74 12.78 -2.82
C PHE A 193 3.25 11.39 -3.23
N GLY A 194 2.70 10.61 -2.30
CA GLY A 194 2.06 9.34 -2.60
C GLY A 194 0.94 8.98 -1.64
N PHE A 195 0.48 7.74 -1.73
CA PHE A 195 -0.55 7.19 -0.86
C PHE A 195 -0.36 5.67 -0.72
N HIS A 196 -1.13 5.08 0.19
CA HIS A 196 -1.18 3.64 0.36
C HIS A 196 -2.63 3.13 0.52
N ALA A 197 -2.77 1.81 0.37
CA ALA A 197 -3.93 0.97 0.59
C ALA A 197 -5.02 0.99 -0.50
N ALA A 198 -5.53 -0.20 -0.81
CA ALA A 198 -6.56 -0.45 -1.81
C ALA A 198 -7.83 0.41 -1.64
N PHE A 199 -8.25 0.67 -0.39
CA PHE A 199 -9.43 1.49 -0.10
C PHE A 199 -9.27 2.98 -0.44
N ASN A 200 -8.06 3.44 -0.79
CA ASN A 200 -7.81 4.79 -1.29
C ASN A 200 -7.73 4.86 -2.82
N MET A 201 -7.62 3.72 -3.53
CA MET A 201 -7.40 3.71 -4.99
C MET A 201 -8.52 4.38 -5.79
N TRP A 202 -9.77 4.33 -5.33
CA TRP A 202 -10.93 4.95 -6.01
C TRP A 202 -10.79 6.47 -6.16
N ARG A 203 -9.91 7.11 -5.38
CA ARG A 203 -9.62 8.54 -5.48
C ARG A 203 -8.75 8.88 -6.69
N HIS A 204 -8.00 7.90 -7.20
CA HIS A 204 -6.93 8.09 -8.21
C HIS A 204 -7.11 7.24 -9.46
N VAL A 205 -8.06 6.31 -9.43
CA VAL A 205 -8.36 5.39 -10.52
C VAL A 205 -9.86 5.46 -10.75
N ASP A 206 -10.28 5.66 -12.00
CA ASP A 206 -11.69 5.66 -12.35
C ASP A 206 -12.32 4.29 -12.05
N ASP A 207 -13.63 4.30 -11.82
CA ASP A 207 -14.37 3.13 -11.36
C ASP A 207 -14.27 1.93 -12.32
N ALA A 208 -14.31 2.17 -13.63
CA ALA A 208 -14.22 1.08 -14.62
C ALA A 208 -12.85 0.40 -14.56
N THR A 209 -11.79 1.21 -14.60
CA THR A 209 -10.41 0.72 -14.50
C THR A 209 -10.13 0.03 -13.16
N LEU A 210 -10.67 0.54 -12.05
CA LEU A 210 -10.49 -0.10 -10.74
C LEU A 210 -11.24 -1.43 -10.66
N MET A 211 -12.45 -1.54 -11.21
CA MET A 211 -13.19 -2.80 -11.23
C MET A 211 -12.53 -3.86 -12.10
N GLU A 212 -11.89 -3.50 -13.22
CA GLU A 212 -11.06 -4.43 -13.98
C GLU A 212 -9.92 -5.01 -13.14
N LYS A 213 -9.21 -4.15 -12.38
CA LYS A 213 -8.15 -4.59 -11.47
C LYS A 213 -8.70 -5.51 -10.38
N VAL A 214 -9.80 -5.10 -9.75
CA VAL A 214 -10.44 -5.86 -8.68
C VAL A 214 -10.87 -7.25 -9.15
N ARG A 215 -11.34 -7.42 -10.39
CA ARG A 215 -11.64 -8.76 -10.96
C ARG A 215 -10.39 -9.64 -11.12
N ALA A 216 -9.25 -9.04 -11.40
CA ALA A 216 -7.99 -9.73 -11.66
C ALA A 216 -7.12 -9.95 -10.41
N LEU A 217 -7.49 -9.40 -9.24
CA LEU A 217 -6.76 -9.63 -7.99
C LEU A 217 -6.72 -11.11 -7.62
N ASP A 218 -5.58 -11.59 -7.11
CA ASP A 218 -5.49 -12.88 -6.43
C ASP A 218 -6.54 -12.98 -5.33
N LEU A 219 -7.03 -14.19 -5.08
CA LEU A 219 -8.09 -14.41 -4.12
C LEU A 219 -7.70 -13.95 -2.71
N ARG A 220 -6.44 -14.15 -2.30
CA ARG A 220 -5.96 -13.77 -0.96
C ARG A 220 -5.97 -12.26 -0.77
N THR A 221 -5.58 -11.50 -1.79
CA THR A 221 -5.65 -10.04 -1.76
C THR A 221 -7.09 -9.56 -1.82
N TYR A 222 -7.92 -10.18 -2.66
CA TYR A 222 -9.33 -9.81 -2.77
C TYR A 222 -10.10 -9.99 -1.45
N SER A 223 -9.77 -11.03 -0.68
CA SER A 223 -10.35 -11.27 0.64
C SER A 223 -9.72 -10.45 1.77
N SER A 224 -8.81 -9.52 1.48
CA SER A 224 -8.16 -8.71 2.52
C SER A 224 -9.12 -7.67 3.12
N ASN A 225 -8.81 -7.22 4.34
CA ASN A 225 -9.56 -6.15 4.99
C ASN A 225 -9.55 -4.86 4.16
N GLU A 226 -8.45 -4.55 3.46
CA GLU A 226 -8.32 -3.31 2.67
C GLU A 226 -9.24 -3.31 1.45
N VAL A 227 -9.35 -4.44 0.74
CA VAL A 227 -10.28 -4.55 -0.39
C VAL A 227 -11.72 -4.58 0.12
N LEU A 228 -11.98 -5.16 1.29
CA LEU A 228 -13.31 -5.09 1.91
C LEU A 228 -13.67 -3.65 2.33
N MET A 229 -12.72 -2.88 2.83
CA MET A 229 -12.89 -1.45 3.11
C MET A 229 -13.16 -0.63 1.84
N LEU A 230 -12.64 -1.04 0.68
CA LEU A 230 -13.01 -0.45 -0.61
C LEU A 230 -14.49 -0.69 -0.93
N LEU A 231 -15.03 -1.90 -0.69
CA LEU A 231 -16.47 -2.15 -0.83
C LEU A 231 -17.28 -1.26 0.11
N THR A 232 -16.90 -1.17 1.39
CA THR A 232 -17.55 -0.27 2.36
C THR A 232 -17.57 1.17 1.85
N THR A 233 -16.45 1.64 1.31
CA THR A 233 -16.34 2.99 0.73
C THR A 233 -17.27 3.20 -0.48
N TYR A 234 -17.48 2.17 -1.30
CA TYR A 234 -18.45 2.24 -2.40
C TYR A 234 -19.90 2.17 -1.93
N CYS A 235 -20.18 1.46 -0.83
CA CYS A 235 -21.48 1.48 -0.18
C CYS A 235 -21.81 2.88 0.36
N ASP A 236 -20.85 3.54 1.02
CA ASP A 236 -20.98 4.93 1.50
C ASP A 236 -21.32 5.89 0.35
N GLN A 237 -20.62 5.74 -0.79
CA GLN A 237 -20.80 6.57 -1.98
C GLN A 237 -21.99 6.17 -2.85
N ARG A 238 -22.69 5.07 -2.53
CA ARG A 238 -23.78 4.50 -3.34
C ARG A 238 -23.36 4.24 -4.79
N LYS A 239 -22.12 3.78 -5.00
CA LYS A 239 -21.57 3.40 -6.31
C LYS A 239 -22.04 2.00 -6.67
N PHE A 240 -23.32 1.89 -7.03
CA PHE A 240 -24.03 0.60 -7.15
C PHE A 240 -23.39 -0.38 -8.13
N ASP A 241 -22.83 0.08 -9.25
CA ASP A 241 -22.15 -0.80 -10.21
C ASP A 241 -20.87 -1.43 -9.60
N CYS A 242 -20.06 -0.63 -8.91
CA CYS A 242 -18.87 -1.12 -8.20
C CYS A 242 -19.25 -2.08 -7.07
N MET A 243 -20.27 -1.70 -6.27
CA MET A 243 -20.80 -2.55 -5.19
C MET A 243 -21.22 -3.92 -5.73
N LYS A 244 -21.95 -3.94 -6.85
CA LYS A 244 -22.40 -5.19 -7.50
C LYS A 244 -21.22 -6.07 -7.89
N VAL A 245 -20.26 -5.53 -8.65
CA VAL A 245 -19.09 -6.29 -9.12
C VAL A 245 -18.32 -6.92 -7.96
N MET A 246 -18.05 -6.16 -6.90
CA MET A 246 -17.33 -6.67 -5.74
C MET A 246 -18.18 -7.67 -4.95
N TYR A 247 -19.44 -7.33 -4.67
CA TYR A 247 -20.27 -8.18 -3.83
C TYR A 247 -20.58 -9.53 -4.48
N GLU A 248 -20.80 -9.59 -5.80
CA GLU A 248 -20.93 -10.85 -6.55
C GLU A 248 -19.74 -11.76 -6.28
N ARG A 249 -18.52 -11.22 -6.41
CA ARG A 249 -17.30 -11.99 -6.14
C ARG A 249 -17.19 -12.42 -4.68
N TYR A 250 -17.54 -11.57 -3.71
CA TYR A 250 -17.53 -11.95 -2.30
C TYR A 250 -18.54 -13.05 -1.98
N ARG A 251 -19.71 -13.08 -2.64
CA ARG A 251 -20.72 -14.11 -2.41
C ARG A 251 -20.32 -15.50 -2.87
N HIS A 252 -19.29 -15.61 -3.71
CA HIS A 252 -18.66 -16.90 -4.01
C HIS A 252 -17.72 -17.40 -2.91
N LEU A 253 -17.35 -16.54 -1.95
CA LEU A 253 -16.38 -16.84 -0.90
C LEU A 253 -17.04 -16.97 0.47
N TRP A 254 -18.01 -16.10 0.74
CA TRP A 254 -18.62 -15.91 2.04
C TRP A 254 -20.12 -15.77 1.91
N SER A 255 -20.86 -16.32 2.87
CA SER A 255 -22.28 -16.02 3.11
C SER A 255 -22.49 -14.52 3.40
N ALA A 256 -23.72 -14.04 3.26
CA ALA A 256 -24.06 -12.67 3.60
C ALA A 256 -23.73 -12.34 5.07
N GLN A 257 -23.97 -13.29 5.99
CA GLN A 257 -23.65 -13.15 7.41
C GLN A 257 -22.13 -13.05 7.64
N GLU A 258 -21.32 -13.85 6.95
CA GLU A 258 -19.86 -13.77 7.02
C GLU A 258 -19.35 -12.42 6.47
N ILE A 259 -19.95 -11.88 5.41
CA ILE A 259 -19.58 -10.54 4.90
C ILE A 259 -19.88 -9.46 5.94
N VAL A 260 -21.05 -9.50 6.60
CA VAL A 260 -21.36 -8.58 7.71
C VAL A 260 -20.31 -8.69 8.81
N HIS A 261 -20.00 -9.91 9.24
CA HIS A 261 -18.97 -10.14 10.27
C HIS A 261 -17.62 -9.58 9.85
N ASN A 262 -17.17 -9.86 8.63
CA ASN A 262 -15.88 -9.38 8.12
C ASN A 262 -15.84 -7.85 8.03
N MET A 263 -16.93 -7.19 7.61
CA MET A 263 -17.02 -5.71 7.64
C MET A 263 -16.91 -5.15 9.07
N MET A 264 -17.51 -5.82 10.05
CA MET A 264 -17.37 -5.42 11.45
C MET A 264 -15.92 -5.53 11.94
N MET A 265 -15.19 -6.55 11.49
CA MET A 265 -13.76 -6.72 11.79
C MET A 265 -12.88 -5.63 11.18
N THR A 266 -13.34 -4.91 10.15
CA THR A 266 -12.67 -3.71 9.62
C THR A 266 -13.08 -2.42 10.32
N GLY A 267 -13.88 -2.49 11.39
CA GLY A 267 -14.32 -1.34 12.18
C GLY A 267 -15.67 -0.74 11.75
N VAL A 268 -16.43 -1.38 10.85
CA VAL A 268 -17.78 -0.94 10.49
C VAL A 268 -18.76 -1.29 11.61
N ALA A 269 -19.59 -0.33 12.04
CA ALA A 269 -20.63 -0.60 13.02
C ALA A 269 -21.62 -1.66 12.51
N GLY A 270 -22.08 -2.57 13.39
CA GLY A 270 -22.89 -3.74 12.98
C GLY A 270 -24.16 -3.37 12.21
N GLU A 271 -24.89 -2.35 12.65
CA GLU A 271 -26.09 -1.85 11.94
C GLU A 271 -25.76 -1.32 10.54
N THR A 272 -24.62 -0.62 10.41
CA THR A 272 -24.13 -0.11 9.12
C THR A 272 -23.71 -1.26 8.20
N ALA A 273 -23.01 -2.26 8.72
CA ALA A 273 -22.59 -3.43 7.96
C ALA A 273 -23.80 -4.23 7.43
N LEU A 274 -24.81 -4.46 8.29
CA LEU A 274 -26.08 -5.09 7.90
C LEU A 274 -26.74 -4.32 6.74
N ARG A 275 -26.88 -3.00 6.88
CA ARG A 275 -27.46 -2.14 5.85
C ARG A 275 -26.71 -2.21 4.52
N TYR A 276 -25.37 -2.23 4.54
CA TYR A 276 -24.56 -2.36 3.33
C TYR A 276 -24.75 -3.70 2.63
N VAL A 277 -24.79 -4.79 3.40
CA VAL A 277 -25.04 -6.12 2.85
C VAL A 277 -26.46 -6.23 2.29
N GLU A 278 -27.48 -5.69 2.96
CA GLU A 278 -28.86 -5.64 2.45
C GLU A 278 -28.98 -4.86 1.12
N MET A 279 -28.29 -3.71 1.02
CA MET A 279 -28.21 -2.95 -0.22
C MET A 279 -27.59 -3.80 -1.33
N CYS A 280 -26.47 -4.47 -1.07
CA CYS A 280 -25.80 -5.31 -2.06
C CYS A 280 -26.64 -6.53 -2.48
N GLU A 281 -27.28 -7.23 -1.54
CA GLU A 281 -28.20 -8.34 -1.83
C GLU A 281 -29.36 -7.90 -2.74
N SER A 282 -29.88 -6.69 -2.51
CA SER A 282 -30.96 -6.12 -3.35
C SER A 282 -30.49 -5.85 -4.78
N LEU A 283 -29.25 -5.38 -4.97
CA LEU A 283 -28.66 -5.19 -6.30
C LEU A 283 -28.52 -6.49 -7.07
N LEU A 284 -28.13 -7.58 -6.39
CA LEU A 284 -28.01 -8.89 -7.04
C LEU A 284 -29.36 -9.43 -7.48
N LYS A 285 -30.38 -9.38 -6.61
CA LYS A 285 -31.74 -9.87 -6.92
C LYS A 285 -32.35 -9.16 -8.12
N ASN A 286 -32.24 -7.84 -8.19
CA ASN A 286 -32.79 -7.04 -9.29
C ASN A 286 -32.12 -7.35 -10.65
N ALA A 287 -30.87 -7.82 -10.64
CA ALA A 287 -30.18 -8.25 -11.86
C ALA A 287 -30.75 -9.55 -12.43
N PHE A 288 -31.20 -10.48 -11.58
CA PHE A 288 -31.81 -11.74 -12.01
C PHE A 288 -33.24 -11.56 -12.55
N GLU A 289 -34.00 -10.62 -12.00
CA GLU A 289 -35.36 -10.31 -12.49
C GLU A 289 -35.36 -9.56 -13.83
N GLY A 290 -34.29 -8.80 -14.13
CA GLY A 290 -34.11 -8.09 -15.41
C GLY A 290 -33.70 -8.97 -16.60
N LEU A 291 -33.17 -10.17 -16.35
CA LEU A 291 -32.81 -11.17 -17.38
C LEU A 291 -33.96 -12.14 -17.71
N GLY A 292 -35.08 -12.05 -16.97
CA GLY A 292 -36.28 -12.88 -17.14
C GLY A 292 -37.40 -12.21 -17.94
N LYS A 293 -37.13 -11.14 -18.70
CA LYS A 293 -38.07 -10.46 -19.60
C LYS A 293 -37.53 -10.37 -21.01
#